data_AF-A0A564UIG6-F1
#
_entry.id   AF-A0A564UIG6-F1
#
_cell.length_a   1.000
_cell.length_b   1.000
_cell.length_c   1.000
_cell.angle_alpha   90.00
_cell.angle_beta   90.00
_cell.angle_gamma   90.00
#
_symmetry.space_group_name_H-M   'P 1'
#
loop_
_entity.id
_entity.type
_entity.pdbx_description
1 polymer ?
#
loop_
_entity_poly.entity_id
_entity_poly.type
_entity_poly.pdbx_seq_one_letter_code
_entity_poly.pdbx_strand_id
1 'polypeptide(L)'
;MKLEEELLEQYFDVIEKNGNTENQIQEFLEENTIFIPMPFLLNHYLHMNCVISKFKLGNEFVTDFAYLTKSSDYWEFVLVELEDAKKKIFTNDKENIYFHSEFNHAYDQITSWKAYVNKNREAILHQIDKLRVPLNENSVRFKYVLVIGRNAEKDNSEKRRAMFAEKSDNDIRVMTYDSLVSQCESVPYNGEKIILSTWKEQGFKIKKLPKQEISTSLFAYLKPEYLQISERDIEILKEQDYQIDIWLSGRALSYNDKYDVASLAERTTNPLTKAVLLAEAKNNK
;
A
#
# COMPACT_ATOMS: atom_id res chain seq x y z
N MET A 1 18.98 -0.40 -4.28
CA MET A 1 18.78 -1.52 -5.23
C MET A 1 18.69 -0.91 -6.62
N LYS A 2 19.40 -1.43 -7.62
CA LYS A 2 19.27 -0.89 -8.99
C LYS A 2 18.09 -1.58 -9.66
N LEU A 3 17.15 -0.81 -10.22
CA LEU A 3 16.07 -1.37 -11.03
C LEU A 3 16.68 -2.08 -12.26
N GLU A 4 16.09 -3.21 -12.64
CA GLU A 4 16.43 -3.87 -13.90
C GLU A 4 16.03 -2.94 -15.06
N GLU A 5 16.91 -2.81 -16.04
CA GLU A 5 16.72 -1.90 -17.18
C GLU A 5 15.45 -2.23 -17.96
N GLU A 6 15.18 -3.52 -18.15
CA GLU A 6 13.96 -4.02 -18.82
C GLU A 6 12.68 -3.61 -18.05
N LEU A 7 12.68 -3.65 -16.71
CA LEU A 7 11.53 -3.23 -15.92
C LEU A 7 11.30 -1.71 -16.01
N LEU A 8 12.38 -0.93 -16.13
CA LEU A 8 12.30 0.51 -16.30
C LEU A 8 11.76 0.89 -17.69
N GLU A 9 12.20 0.19 -18.74
CA GLU A 9 11.65 0.35 -20.10
C GLU A 9 10.15 0.03 -20.13
N GLN A 10 9.74 -1.12 -19.56
CA GLN A 10 8.32 -1.50 -19.45
C GLN A 10 7.49 -0.44 -18.70
N TYR A 11 8.05 0.13 -17.64
CA TYR A 11 7.37 1.20 -16.90
C TYR A 11 7.11 2.44 -17.77
N PHE A 12 8.13 2.93 -18.48
CA PHE A 12 7.97 4.09 -19.36
C PHE A 12 7.04 3.79 -20.54
N ASP A 13 7.13 2.60 -21.13
CA ASP A 13 6.21 2.15 -22.17
C ASP A 13 4.75 2.23 -21.70
N VAL A 14 4.46 1.78 -20.47
CA VAL A 14 3.09 1.79 -19.94
C VAL A 14 2.57 3.21 -19.73
N ILE A 15 3.37 4.12 -19.17
CA ILE A 15 2.89 5.48 -18.88
C ILE A 15 2.91 6.39 -20.12
N GLU A 16 3.67 6.06 -21.17
CA GLU A 16 3.77 6.85 -22.40
C GLU A 16 2.89 6.33 -23.55
N LYS A 17 2.42 5.08 -23.49
CA LYS A 17 1.57 4.49 -24.53
C LYS A 17 0.25 5.24 -24.72
N ASN A 18 -0.06 5.59 -25.97
CA ASN A 18 -1.32 6.24 -26.31
C ASN A 18 -2.50 5.28 -26.11
N GLY A 19 -3.54 5.76 -25.43
CA GLY A 19 -4.74 4.97 -25.11
C GLY A 19 -4.62 4.12 -23.85
N ASN A 20 -3.49 4.13 -23.14
CA ASN A 20 -3.44 3.57 -21.80
C ASN A 20 -4.28 4.42 -20.85
N THR A 21 -5.20 3.77 -20.16
CA THR A 21 -6.04 4.34 -19.12
C THR A 21 -5.34 4.29 -17.77
N GLU A 22 -5.78 5.12 -16.82
CA GLU A 22 -5.35 5.08 -15.41
C GLU A 22 -5.43 3.66 -14.82
N ASN A 23 -6.49 2.92 -15.14
CA ASN A 23 -6.64 1.52 -14.72
C ASN A 23 -5.52 0.61 -15.24
N GLN A 24 -5.02 0.81 -16.46
CA GLN A 24 -3.90 0.02 -17.00
C GLN A 24 -2.58 0.35 -16.32
N ILE A 25 -2.39 1.61 -15.93
CA ILE A 25 -1.23 2.01 -15.11
C ILE A 25 -1.32 1.37 -13.73
N GLN A 26 -2.49 1.41 -13.10
CA GLN A 26 -2.72 0.77 -11.81
C GLN A 26 -2.49 -0.74 -11.86
N GLU A 27 -3.01 -1.43 -12.87
CA GLU A 27 -2.77 -2.87 -13.09
C GLU A 27 -1.27 -3.16 -13.22
N PHE A 28 -0.53 -2.34 -13.96
CA PHE A 28 0.93 -2.47 -14.04
C PHE A 28 1.62 -2.27 -12.69
N LEU A 29 1.19 -1.29 -11.89
CA LEU A 29 1.72 -1.06 -10.54
C LEU A 29 1.37 -2.21 -9.57
N GLU A 30 0.22 -2.86 -9.72
CA GLU A 30 -0.12 -4.07 -8.96
C GLU A 30 0.74 -5.27 -9.37
N GLU A 31 1.14 -5.36 -10.64
CA GLU A 31 2.09 -6.34 -11.14
C GLU A 31 3.53 -6.09 -10.70
N ASN A 32 3.87 -4.81 -10.49
CA ASN A 32 5.21 -4.31 -10.19
C ASN A 32 5.17 -3.38 -8.98
N THR A 33 4.80 -3.95 -7.83
CA THR A 33 4.49 -3.22 -6.58
C THR A 33 5.63 -2.37 -6.00
N ILE A 34 6.83 -2.45 -6.59
CA ILE A 34 7.94 -1.55 -6.30
C ILE A 34 7.63 -0.10 -6.69
N PHE A 35 6.83 0.11 -7.74
CA PHE A 35 6.45 1.44 -8.22
C PHE A 35 5.29 2.07 -7.44
N ILE A 36 4.65 1.36 -6.51
CA ILE A 36 3.56 1.95 -5.71
C ILE A 36 4.15 3.08 -4.84
N PRO A 37 3.59 4.32 -4.91
CA PRO A 37 4.11 5.45 -4.15
C PRO A 37 3.93 5.23 -2.65
N MET A 38 5.01 5.41 -1.88
CA MET A 38 4.97 5.35 -0.43
C MET A 38 5.79 6.48 0.22
N PRO A 39 5.51 7.76 -0.10
CA PRO A 39 6.32 8.89 0.39
C PRO A 39 6.20 9.15 1.89
N PHE A 40 5.26 8.49 2.56
CA PHE A 40 4.92 8.67 3.97
C PHE A 40 5.33 7.48 4.86
N LEU A 41 6.23 6.58 4.41
CA LEU A 41 6.65 5.45 5.25
C LEU A 41 7.25 5.94 6.58
N LEU A 42 6.69 5.42 7.67
CA LEU A 42 7.22 5.60 9.02
C LEU A 42 8.29 4.55 9.35
N ASN A 43 8.86 4.62 10.54
CA ASN A 43 9.99 3.80 10.98
C ASN A 43 9.69 2.29 11.09
N HIS A 44 8.41 1.87 11.13
CA HIS A 44 8.02 0.46 11.02
C HIS A 44 7.66 0.03 9.60
N TYR A 45 7.96 0.89 8.59
CA TYR A 45 7.71 0.66 7.18
C TYR A 45 6.24 0.34 6.88
N LEU A 46 5.98 -0.35 5.75
CA LEU A 46 4.64 -0.71 5.32
C LEU A 46 4.06 -1.79 6.23
N HIS A 47 2.88 -1.53 6.78
CA HIS A 47 2.24 -2.45 7.70
C HIS A 47 1.86 -3.76 7.00
N MET A 48 2.27 -4.89 7.59
CA MET A 48 2.05 -6.25 7.07
C MET A 48 2.52 -6.49 5.62
N ASN A 49 3.38 -5.61 5.09
CA ASN A 49 3.81 -5.64 3.68
C ASN A 49 2.62 -5.69 2.68
N CYS A 50 1.55 -4.95 2.97
CA CYS A 50 0.33 -4.98 2.15
C CYS A 50 -0.17 -3.59 1.74
N VAL A 51 -0.81 -3.52 0.58
CA VAL A 51 -1.48 -2.34 0.02
C VAL A 51 -2.89 -2.74 -0.38
N ILE A 52 -3.86 -1.86 -0.16
CA ILE A 52 -5.25 -2.07 -0.53
C ILE A 52 -5.51 -1.38 -1.87
N SER A 53 -5.87 -2.15 -2.89
CA SER A 53 -6.31 -1.66 -4.19
C SER A 53 -7.78 -1.25 -4.15
N LYS A 54 -8.11 -0.14 -4.81
CA LYS A 54 -9.48 0.36 -4.97
C LYS A 54 -10.23 0.50 -3.63
N PHE A 55 -9.58 1.12 -2.63
CA PHE A 55 -10.19 1.34 -1.32
C PHE A 55 -11.35 2.34 -1.42
N LYS A 56 -12.51 1.97 -0.85
CA LYS A 56 -13.72 2.77 -0.95
C LYS A 56 -13.84 3.74 0.22
N LEU A 57 -14.06 5.02 -0.07
CA LEU A 57 -14.47 6.03 0.91
C LEU A 57 -15.99 6.18 0.84
N GLY A 58 -16.67 5.32 1.60
CA GLY A 58 -18.12 5.14 1.49
C GLY A 58 -18.55 4.74 0.08
N ASN A 59 -19.58 5.40 -0.44
CA ASN A 59 -20.08 5.18 -1.80
C ASN A 59 -19.72 6.34 -2.76
N GLU A 60 -18.97 7.33 -2.28
CA GLU A 60 -18.69 8.57 -3.02
C GLU A 60 -17.37 8.49 -3.79
N PHE A 61 -16.33 7.91 -3.18
CA PHE A 61 -15.01 7.88 -3.78
C PHE A 61 -14.36 6.50 -3.69
N VAL A 62 -13.47 6.24 -4.63
CA VAL A 62 -12.61 5.06 -4.67
C VAL A 62 -11.19 5.56 -4.93
N THR A 63 -10.25 5.18 -4.09
CA THR A 63 -8.83 5.51 -4.27
C THR A 63 -8.17 4.49 -5.19
N ASP A 64 -7.02 4.78 -5.79
CA ASP A 64 -6.28 3.73 -6.52
C ASP A 64 -5.61 2.76 -5.55
N PHE A 65 -4.92 3.31 -4.57
CA PHE A 65 -4.31 2.55 -3.49
C PHE A 65 -4.61 3.18 -2.14
N ALA A 66 -4.54 2.36 -1.10
CA ALA A 66 -4.47 2.81 0.28
C ALA A 66 -3.53 1.90 1.07
N TYR A 67 -2.81 2.45 2.02
CA TYR A 67 -1.92 1.63 2.86
C TYR A 67 -1.76 2.19 4.27
N LEU A 68 -1.40 1.31 5.19
CA LEU A 68 -1.07 1.66 6.56
C LEU A 68 0.43 1.61 6.77
N THR A 69 0.95 2.61 7.49
CA THR A 69 2.29 2.61 8.07
C THR A 69 2.19 3.16 9.49
N LYS A 70 3.17 2.88 10.34
CA LYS A 70 3.07 3.23 11.76
C LYS A 70 4.42 3.51 12.40
N SER A 71 4.36 4.23 13.50
CA SER A 71 5.39 4.24 14.54
C SER A 71 4.86 3.52 15.79
N SER A 72 5.55 3.66 16.92
CA SER A 72 5.03 3.23 18.21
C SER A 72 3.90 4.12 18.75
N ASP A 73 3.74 5.33 18.21
CA ASP A 73 2.86 6.36 18.78
C ASP A 73 1.58 6.58 17.95
N TYR A 74 1.64 6.42 16.63
CA TYR A 74 0.51 6.66 15.74
C TYR A 74 0.60 5.85 14.44
N TRP A 75 -0.53 5.80 13.74
CA TRP A 75 -0.66 5.30 12.39
C TRP A 75 -0.73 6.44 11.39
N GLU A 76 -0.23 6.19 10.19
CA GLU A 76 -0.59 6.93 8.99
C GLU A 76 -1.39 6.01 8.06
N PHE A 77 -2.60 6.45 7.75
CA PHE A 77 -3.41 5.82 6.72
C PHE A 77 -3.34 6.69 5.47
N VAL A 78 -2.67 6.17 4.45
CA VAL A 78 -2.31 6.91 3.25
C VAL A 78 -3.23 6.51 2.12
N LEU A 79 -3.84 7.50 1.47
CA LEU A 79 -4.72 7.35 0.33
C LEU A 79 -4.01 7.86 -0.91
N VAL A 80 -3.99 7.08 -1.99
CA VAL A 80 -3.24 7.37 -3.21
C VAL A 80 -4.20 7.50 -4.38
N GLU A 81 -4.05 8.58 -5.12
CA GLU A 81 -4.66 8.81 -6.43
C GLU A 81 -3.56 8.82 -7.50
N LEU A 82 -3.80 8.08 -8.57
CA LEU A 82 -3.03 8.08 -9.80
C LEU A 82 -3.83 8.84 -10.85
N GLU A 83 -3.16 9.76 -11.52
CA GLU A 83 -3.71 10.47 -12.66
C GLU A 83 -2.98 10.10 -13.94
N ASP A 84 -3.50 10.46 -15.09
CA ASP A 84 -2.79 10.21 -16.36
C ASP A 84 -1.40 10.89 -16.33
N ALA A 85 -0.37 10.12 -16.69
CA ALA A 85 1.00 10.61 -16.80
C ALA A 85 1.14 11.73 -17.85
N LYS A 86 0.17 11.88 -18.76
CA LYS A 86 0.13 12.90 -19.82
C LYS A 86 -0.69 14.14 -19.44
N LYS A 87 -1.42 14.12 -18.32
CA LYS A 87 -2.15 15.30 -17.82
C LYS A 87 -1.18 16.46 -17.63
N LYS A 88 -1.60 17.64 -18.11
CA LYS A 88 -0.82 18.87 -18.00
C LYS A 88 -0.80 19.35 -16.56
N ILE A 89 0.40 19.68 -16.10
CA ILE A 89 0.58 20.28 -14.76
C ILE A 89 0.48 21.80 -14.87
N PHE A 90 1.11 22.38 -15.90
CA PHE A 90 1.15 23.83 -16.10
C PHE A 90 0.53 24.23 -17.44
N THR A 91 0.07 25.47 -17.53
CA THR A 91 -0.30 26.09 -18.80
C THR A 91 0.94 26.27 -19.70
N ASN A 92 0.73 26.33 -21.02
CA ASN A 92 1.79 26.56 -22.00
C ASN A 92 2.28 28.03 -22.05
N ASP A 93 1.67 28.93 -21.26
CA ASP A 93 2.07 30.32 -21.17
C ASP A 93 3.45 30.44 -20.49
N LYS A 94 4.38 31.10 -21.18
CA LYS A 94 5.76 31.31 -20.73
C LYS A 94 5.91 32.56 -19.85
N GLU A 95 5.02 33.53 -19.98
CA GLU A 95 5.02 34.77 -19.21
C GLU A 95 4.22 34.59 -17.91
N ASN A 96 3.03 34.00 -18.01
CA ASN A 96 2.15 33.75 -16.86
C ASN A 96 1.99 32.25 -16.59
N ILE A 97 2.89 31.73 -15.75
CA ILE A 97 2.86 30.34 -15.32
C ILE A 97 1.70 30.12 -14.33
N TYR A 98 0.73 29.31 -14.73
CA TYR A 98 -0.38 28.84 -13.90
C TYR A 98 -0.49 27.32 -13.94
N PHE A 99 -1.15 26.73 -12.95
CA PHE A 99 -1.56 25.33 -13.01
C PHE A 99 -2.62 25.12 -14.08
N HIS A 100 -2.51 24.03 -14.82
CA HIS A 100 -3.52 23.64 -15.80
C HIS A 100 -4.82 23.20 -15.10
N SER A 101 -5.95 23.28 -15.81
CA SER A 101 -7.25 22.85 -15.26
C SER A 101 -7.27 21.37 -14.88
N GLU A 102 -6.61 20.51 -15.66
CA GLU A 102 -6.47 19.08 -15.34
C GLU A 102 -5.79 18.84 -13.99
N PHE A 103 -4.71 19.57 -13.72
CA PHE A 103 -4.04 19.50 -12.43
C PHE A 103 -4.93 20.01 -11.29
N ASN A 104 -5.62 21.14 -11.50
CA ASN A 104 -6.52 21.68 -10.48
C ASN A 104 -7.64 20.69 -10.15
N HIS A 105 -8.26 20.05 -11.14
CA HIS A 105 -9.28 19.03 -10.92
C HIS A 105 -8.76 17.82 -10.13
N ALA A 106 -7.57 17.31 -10.48
CA ALA A 106 -6.92 16.23 -9.74
C ALA A 106 -6.63 16.62 -8.27
N TYR A 107 -6.15 17.84 -8.05
CA TYR A 107 -5.89 18.35 -6.72
C TYR A 107 -7.19 18.55 -5.92
N ASP A 108 -8.25 19.04 -6.58
CA ASP A 108 -9.57 19.22 -5.98
C ASP A 108 -10.17 17.88 -5.52
N GLN A 109 -9.89 16.78 -6.22
CA GLN A 109 -10.27 15.43 -5.79
C GLN A 109 -9.61 15.04 -4.46
N ILE A 110 -8.31 15.30 -4.30
CA ILE A 110 -7.61 15.09 -3.01
C ILE A 110 -8.24 15.93 -1.89
N THR A 111 -8.57 17.20 -2.17
CA THR A 111 -9.23 18.05 -1.16
C THR A 111 -10.64 17.57 -0.82
N SER A 112 -11.36 17.00 -1.79
CA SER A 112 -12.68 16.40 -1.61
C SER A 112 -12.60 15.16 -0.71
N TRP A 113 -11.58 14.31 -0.91
CA TRP A 113 -11.31 13.20 -0.01
C TRP A 113 -11.00 13.68 1.40
N LYS A 114 -10.17 14.72 1.56
CA LYS A 114 -9.85 15.29 2.88
C LYS A 114 -11.10 15.78 3.60
N ALA A 115 -11.99 16.47 2.90
CA ALA A 115 -13.29 16.90 3.44
C ALA A 115 -14.17 15.70 3.84
N TYR A 116 -14.25 14.68 2.97
CA TYR A 116 -15.01 13.46 3.23
C TYR A 116 -14.49 12.70 4.45
N VAL A 117 -13.17 12.48 4.52
CA VAL A 117 -12.49 11.78 5.62
C VAL A 117 -12.73 12.51 6.94
N ASN A 118 -12.62 13.83 6.98
CA ASN A 118 -12.87 14.60 8.19
C ASN A 118 -14.30 14.44 8.70
N LYS A 119 -15.28 14.34 7.79
CA LYS A 119 -16.69 14.14 8.14
C LYS A 119 -17.02 12.71 8.54
N ASN A 120 -16.38 11.71 7.93
CA ASN A 120 -16.73 10.30 8.04
C ASN A 120 -15.64 9.45 8.71
N ARG A 121 -14.76 10.09 9.49
CA ARG A 121 -13.56 9.49 10.06
C ARG A 121 -13.82 8.15 10.75
N GLU A 122 -14.78 8.09 11.66
CA GLU A 122 -15.06 6.89 12.46
C GLU A 122 -15.50 5.70 11.60
N ALA A 123 -16.29 5.95 10.55
CA ALA A 123 -16.70 4.90 9.62
C ALA A 123 -15.50 4.31 8.85
N ILE A 124 -14.56 5.18 8.44
CA ILE A 124 -13.35 4.74 7.74
C ILE A 124 -12.43 3.98 8.70
N LEU A 125 -12.28 4.44 9.94
CA LEU A 125 -11.52 3.74 10.97
C LEU A 125 -12.12 2.37 11.29
N HIS A 126 -13.45 2.27 11.32
CA HIS A 126 -14.15 1.00 11.49
C HIS A 126 -13.83 0.02 10.34
N GLN A 127 -13.82 0.49 9.09
CA GLN A 127 -13.53 -0.34 7.91
C GLN A 127 -12.11 -0.96 7.95
N ILE A 128 -11.13 -0.27 8.53
CA ILE A 128 -9.74 -0.74 8.60
C ILE A 128 -9.33 -1.32 9.96
N ASP A 129 -10.26 -1.41 10.92
CA ASP A 129 -9.99 -1.78 12.31
C ASP A 129 -9.20 -3.08 12.44
N LYS A 130 -9.54 -4.09 11.63
CA LYS A 130 -8.91 -5.42 11.64
C LYS A 130 -7.47 -5.42 11.10
N LEU A 131 -7.08 -4.41 10.33
CA LEU A 131 -5.70 -4.20 9.91
C LEU A 131 -4.89 -3.37 10.91
N ARG A 132 -5.52 -2.75 11.91
CA ARG A 132 -4.88 -1.71 12.72
C ARG A 132 -4.21 -2.23 13.98
N VAL A 133 -3.53 -3.36 13.86
CA VAL A 133 -3.01 -4.18 14.96
C VAL A 133 -1.47 -4.20 15.00
N PRO A 134 -0.83 -4.53 16.12
CA PRO A 134 -1.39 -4.63 17.47
C PRO A 134 -1.65 -3.27 18.16
N LEU A 135 -1.55 -2.14 17.44
CA LEU A 135 -1.65 -0.80 18.01
C LEU A 135 -3.02 -0.15 17.73
N ASN A 136 -4.11 -0.90 17.92
CA ASN A 136 -5.46 -0.47 17.54
C ASN A 136 -5.99 0.67 18.40
N GLU A 137 -5.35 1.05 19.50
CA GLU A 137 -5.74 2.23 20.29
C GLU A 137 -5.04 3.52 19.81
N ASN A 138 -3.95 3.39 19.05
CA ASN A 138 -3.17 4.55 18.63
C ASN A 138 -3.94 5.44 17.66
N SER A 139 -3.68 6.74 17.70
CA SER A 139 -4.30 7.69 16.77
C SER A 139 -3.92 7.41 15.30
N VAL A 140 -4.82 7.77 14.38
CA VAL A 140 -4.60 7.62 12.92
C VAL A 140 -4.57 8.98 12.25
N ARG A 141 -3.49 9.28 11.54
CA ARG A 141 -3.36 10.47 10.69
C ARG A 141 -3.64 10.07 9.25
N PHE A 142 -4.46 10.84 8.55
CA PHE A 142 -4.74 10.59 7.15
C PHE A 142 -3.76 11.37 6.28
N LYS A 143 -3.17 10.68 5.31
CA LYS A 143 -2.23 11.24 4.33
C LYS A 143 -2.77 11.00 2.93
N TYR A 144 -2.37 11.86 2.00
CA TYR A 144 -2.89 11.85 0.63
C TYR A 144 -1.73 11.95 -0.35
N VAL A 145 -1.74 11.13 -1.38
CA VAL A 145 -0.73 11.15 -2.44
C VAL A 145 -1.44 11.36 -3.76
N LEU A 146 -0.97 12.32 -4.55
CA LEU A 146 -1.36 12.52 -5.94
C LEU A 146 -0.15 12.27 -6.83
N VAL A 147 -0.27 11.30 -7.75
CA VAL A 147 0.71 11.06 -8.81
C VAL A 147 0.15 11.59 -10.12
N ILE A 148 0.75 12.62 -10.71
CA ILE A 148 0.25 13.26 -11.92
C ILE A 148 1.37 13.77 -12.82
N GLY A 149 1.22 13.58 -14.13
CA GLY A 149 2.10 14.20 -15.12
C GLY A 149 3.55 13.69 -15.10
N ARG A 150 4.42 14.40 -15.83
CA ARG A 150 5.86 14.11 -15.95
C ARG A 150 6.72 15.27 -15.44
N ASN A 151 7.91 14.95 -14.96
CA ASN A 151 8.90 15.92 -14.48
C ASN A 151 9.33 16.96 -15.54
N ALA A 152 9.32 16.56 -16.82
CA ALA A 152 9.71 17.43 -17.93
C ALA A 152 8.95 18.77 -17.98
N GLU A 153 7.72 18.84 -17.46
CA GLU A 153 6.94 20.09 -17.43
C GLU A 153 7.45 21.11 -16.41
N LYS A 154 8.15 20.67 -15.36
CA LYS A 154 8.67 21.54 -14.29
C LYS A 154 10.19 21.66 -14.28
N ASP A 155 10.95 20.66 -14.73
CA ASP A 155 12.38 20.58 -14.47
C ASP A 155 13.21 21.73 -15.09
N ASN A 156 12.74 22.27 -16.22
CA ASN A 156 13.39 23.39 -16.92
C ASN A 156 12.99 24.78 -16.40
N SER A 157 12.22 24.88 -15.31
CA SER A 157 11.78 26.15 -14.75
C SER A 157 11.77 26.12 -13.22
N GLU A 158 12.66 26.90 -12.60
CA GLU A 158 12.72 27.04 -11.14
C GLU A 158 11.37 27.49 -10.55
N LYS A 159 10.70 28.45 -11.20
CA LYS A 159 9.36 28.91 -10.79
C LYS A 159 8.33 27.77 -10.82
N ARG A 160 8.32 26.93 -11.85
CA ARG A 160 7.42 25.76 -11.90
C ARG A 160 7.75 24.73 -10.82
N ARG A 161 9.04 24.47 -10.57
CA ARG A 161 9.46 23.57 -9.47
C ARG A 161 9.00 24.09 -8.11
N ALA A 162 9.20 25.38 -7.83
CA ALA A 162 8.75 26.02 -6.60
C ALA A 162 7.23 25.94 -6.45
N MET A 163 6.46 26.34 -7.47
CA MET A 163 5.00 26.24 -7.44
C MET A 163 4.50 24.81 -7.20
N PHE A 164 5.10 23.82 -7.87
CA PHE A 164 4.75 22.41 -7.69
C PHE A 164 5.07 21.93 -6.26
N ALA A 165 6.21 22.34 -5.70
CA ALA A 165 6.60 22.00 -4.34
C ALA A 165 5.58 22.50 -3.29
N GLU A 166 5.04 23.72 -3.47
CA GLU A 166 4.01 24.30 -2.60
C GLU A 166 2.68 23.53 -2.58
N LYS A 167 2.46 22.60 -3.52
CA LYS A 167 1.27 21.73 -3.50
C LYS A 167 1.41 20.53 -2.58
N SER A 168 2.63 20.24 -2.12
CA SER A 168 2.87 19.27 -1.05
C SER A 168 2.94 19.96 0.31
N ASP A 169 2.40 19.31 1.32
CA ASP A 169 2.50 19.74 2.72
C ASP A 169 2.76 18.52 3.63
N ASN A 170 2.47 18.64 4.92
CA ASN A 170 2.65 17.55 5.89
C ASN A 170 1.70 16.37 5.68
N ASP A 171 0.52 16.59 5.08
CA ASP A 171 -0.53 15.59 4.86
C ASP A 171 -0.68 15.19 3.39
N ILE A 172 -0.30 16.06 2.46
CA ILE A 172 -0.46 15.88 1.02
C ILE A 172 0.91 15.79 0.36
N ARG A 173 1.14 14.75 -0.46
CA ARG A 173 2.29 14.66 -1.34
C ARG A 173 1.82 14.68 -2.80
N VAL A 174 2.30 15.66 -3.55
CA VAL A 174 2.10 15.70 -5.01
C VAL A 174 3.41 15.34 -5.68
N MET A 175 3.36 14.36 -6.58
CA MET A 175 4.52 13.82 -7.27
C MET A 175 4.20 13.48 -8.72
N THR A 176 5.24 13.33 -9.52
CA THR A 176 5.16 12.91 -10.93
C THR A 176 5.48 11.43 -11.05
N TYR A 177 5.14 10.82 -12.19
CA TYR A 177 5.51 9.42 -12.46
C TYR A 177 7.02 9.19 -12.44
N ASP A 178 7.83 10.17 -12.86
CA ASP A 178 9.29 10.07 -12.76
C ASP A 178 9.76 9.94 -11.31
N SER A 179 9.03 10.56 -10.37
CA SER A 179 9.36 10.49 -8.94
C SER A 179 9.20 9.08 -8.37
N LEU A 180 8.33 8.24 -8.97
CA LEU A 180 8.17 6.85 -8.56
C LEU A 180 9.44 6.04 -8.83
N VAL A 181 10.09 6.27 -9.97
CA VAL A 181 11.38 5.65 -10.31
C VAL A 181 12.45 6.08 -9.32
N SER A 182 12.56 7.38 -9.04
CA SER A 182 13.52 7.89 -8.06
C SER A 182 13.27 7.34 -6.64
N GLN A 183 12.01 7.11 -6.26
CA GLN A 183 11.66 6.46 -5.00
C GLN A 183 12.23 5.04 -4.94
N CYS A 184 12.08 4.24 -6.01
CA CYS A 184 12.62 2.89 -6.07
C CYS A 184 14.15 2.83 -5.87
N GLU A 185 14.89 3.87 -6.26
CA GLU A 185 16.35 3.90 -6.10
C GLU A 185 16.79 4.34 -4.70
N SER A 186 15.99 5.20 -4.05
CA SER A 186 16.36 5.91 -2.82
C SER A 186 15.80 5.29 -1.55
N VAL A 187 14.69 4.56 -1.62
CA VAL A 187 14.03 3.97 -0.44
C VAL A 187 14.63 2.59 -0.15
N PRO A 188 15.00 2.28 1.10
CA PRO A 188 15.53 0.96 1.47
C PRO A 188 14.46 -0.14 1.53
N TYR A 189 13.18 0.22 1.41
CA TYR A 189 12.02 -0.68 1.49
C TYR A 189 11.38 -0.91 0.11
N ASN A 190 11.91 -1.86 -0.65
CA ASN A 190 11.54 -2.12 -2.04
C ASN A 190 11.06 -3.55 -2.33
N GLY A 191 10.66 -4.28 -1.28
CA GLY A 191 10.10 -5.62 -1.43
C GLY A 191 8.78 -5.60 -2.22
N GLU A 192 8.49 -6.73 -2.88
CA GLU A 192 7.18 -6.97 -3.44
C GLU A 192 6.12 -7.06 -2.33
N LYS A 193 4.92 -6.54 -2.62
CA LYS A 193 3.85 -6.33 -1.65
C LYS A 193 2.66 -7.22 -1.96
N ILE A 194 1.92 -7.57 -0.91
CA ILE A 194 0.60 -8.18 -1.08
C ILE A 194 -0.39 -7.09 -1.49
N ILE A 195 -1.15 -7.35 -2.56
CA ILE A 195 -2.28 -6.50 -2.95
C ILE A 195 -3.56 -7.08 -2.36
N LEU A 196 -4.22 -6.28 -1.54
CA LEU A 196 -5.53 -6.55 -1.00
C LEU A 196 -6.60 -5.84 -1.83
N SER A 197 -7.83 -6.32 -1.74
CA SER A 197 -9.04 -5.61 -2.17
C SER A 197 -10.06 -5.67 -1.04
N THR A 198 -10.99 -4.72 -0.98
CA THR A 198 -12.04 -4.70 0.05
C THR A 198 -12.99 -5.89 -0.11
N TRP A 199 -13.33 -6.57 0.98
CA TRP A 199 -14.26 -7.70 1.01
C TRP A 199 -15.14 -7.64 2.26
N LYS A 200 -16.44 -7.35 2.09
CA LYS A 200 -17.35 -7.02 3.21
C LYS A 200 -16.87 -5.75 3.94
N GLU A 201 -17.55 -5.40 5.03
CA GLU A 201 -17.35 -4.11 5.71
C GLU A 201 -15.97 -3.95 6.35
N GLN A 202 -15.44 -4.98 7.02
CA GLN A 202 -14.12 -4.93 7.67
C GLN A 202 -13.14 -5.98 7.14
N GLY A 203 -13.52 -6.68 6.07
CA GLY A 203 -12.74 -7.76 5.51
C GLY A 203 -11.98 -7.34 4.26
N PHE A 204 -10.98 -8.14 3.92
CA PHE A 204 -10.13 -7.96 2.76
C PHE A 204 -10.02 -9.29 2.02
N LYS A 205 -9.72 -9.21 0.74
CA LYS A 205 -9.36 -10.36 -0.09
C LYS A 205 -7.95 -10.16 -0.61
N ILE A 206 -7.11 -11.18 -0.53
CA ILE A 206 -5.85 -11.22 -1.26
C ILE A 206 -6.19 -11.19 -2.76
N LYS A 207 -5.91 -10.04 -3.39
CA LYS A 207 -6.03 -9.86 -4.84
C LYS A 207 -4.78 -10.42 -5.52
N LYS A 208 -3.62 -10.26 -4.88
CA LYS A 208 -2.33 -10.64 -5.43
C LYS A 208 -1.28 -10.91 -4.35
N LEU A 209 -0.51 -11.97 -4.56
CA LEU A 209 0.70 -12.26 -3.79
C LEU A 209 1.96 -11.78 -4.55
N PRO A 210 3.04 -11.47 -3.83
CA PRO A 210 4.38 -11.41 -4.38
C PRO A 210 4.71 -12.62 -5.28
N LYS A 211 5.43 -12.37 -6.37
CA LYS A 211 6.03 -13.38 -7.26
C LYS A 211 7.19 -14.10 -6.57
N GLN A 212 7.88 -13.41 -5.65
CA GLN A 212 9.01 -13.95 -4.88
C GLN A 212 8.59 -14.35 -3.46
N GLU A 213 9.53 -14.29 -2.51
CA GLU A 213 9.27 -14.61 -1.12
C GLU A 213 8.17 -13.72 -0.53
N ILE A 214 7.16 -14.38 0.04
CA ILE A 214 6.07 -13.74 0.75
C ILE A 214 6.52 -13.56 2.20
N SER A 215 6.65 -12.31 2.61
CA SER A 215 6.86 -11.91 3.99
C SER A 215 5.69 -11.02 4.43
N THR A 216 4.88 -11.53 5.35
CA THR A 216 3.71 -10.81 5.86
C THR A 216 3.32 -11.33 7.23
N SER A 217 2.81 -10.44 8.09
CA SER A 217 2.18 -10.79 9.36
C SER A 217 0.64 -10.83 9.27
N LEU A 218 0.05 -10.78 8.07
CA LEU A 218 -1.40 -10.87 7.89
C LEU A 218 -1.99 -12.09 8.63
N PHE A 219 -1.38 -13.26 8.51
CA PHE A 219 -1.90 -14.51 9.09
C PHE A 219 -1.67 -14.63 10.60
N ALA A 220 -0.80 -13.80 11.17
CA ALA A 220 -0.60 -13.71 12.62
C ALA A 220 -1.75 -12.95 13.31
N TYR A 221 -2.40 -12.03 12.59
CA TYR A 221 -3.37 -11.12 13.20
C TYR A 221 -4.79 -11.22 12.61
N LEU A 222 -4.91 -11.39 11.29
CA LEU A 222 -6.21 -11.49 10.64
C LEU A 222 -6.70 -12.93 10.67
N LYS A 223 -7.99 -13.09 10.98
CA LYS A 223 -8.69 -14.37 10.93
C LYS A 223 -9.29 -14.61 9.54
N PRO A 224 -9.60 -15.87 9.18
CA PRO A 224 -10.30 -16.20 7.93
C PRO A 224 -11.66 -15.48 7.75
N GLU A 225 -12.28 -15.03 8.84
CA GLU A 225 -13.52 -14.25 8.80
C GLU A 225 -13.34 -12.84 8.20
N TYR A 226 -12.11 -12.29 8.23
CA TYR A 226 -11.76 -10.96 7.72
C TYR A 226 -10.75 -10.98 6.57
N LEU A 227 -10.20 -12.14 6.20
CA LEU A 227 -9.27 -12.26 5.09
C LEU A 227 -9.68 -13.43 4.18
N GLN A 228 -10.04 -13.12 2.94
CA GLN A 228 -10.35 -14.11 1.92
C GLN A 228 -9.11 -14.42 1.07
N ILE A 229 -8.88 -15.70 0.81
CA ILE A 229 -7.77 -16.21 0.00
C ILE A 229 -8.34 -17.12 -1.09
N SER A 230 -7.76 -17.10 -2.30
CA SER A 230 -8.17 -18.03 -3.36
C SER A 230 -7.51 -19.41 -3.17
N GLU A 231 -8.10 -20.46 -3.75
CA GLU A 231 -7.49 -21.81 -3.73
C GLU A 231 -6.08 -21.81 -4.35
N ARG A 232 -5.88 -21.04 -5.43
CA ARG A 232 -4.56 -20.85 -6.04
C ARG A 232 -3.55 -20.26 -5.06
N ASP A 233 -3.93 -19.20 -4.35
CA ASP A 233 -3.04 -18.50 -3.42
C ASP A 233 -2.74 -19.34 -2.17
N ILE A 234 -3.68 -20.18 -1.74
CA ILE A 234 -3.48 -21.18 -0.68
C ILE A 234 -2.32 -22.12 -1.05
N GLU A 235 -2.29 -22.65 -2.27
CA GLU A 235 -1.22 -23.55 -2.70
C GLU A 235 0.13 -22.84 -2.79
N ILE A 236 0.17 -21.60 -3.30
CA ILE A 236 1.40 -20.77 -3.31
C ILE A 236 1.94 -20.56 -1.88
N LEU A 237 1.06 -20.26 -0.92
CA LEU A 237 1.45 -20.07 0.49
C LEU A 237 2.01 -21.38 1.08
N LYS A 238 1.40 -22.54 0.77
CA LYS A 238 1.90 -23.85 1.21
C LYS A 238 3.27 -24.18 0.63
N GLU A 239 3.51 -23.87 -0.63
CA GLU A 239 4.82 -24.02 -1.28
C GLU A 239 5.90 -23.20 -0.57
N GLN A 240 5.53 -22.09 0.08
CA GLN A 240 6.42 -21.26 0.91
C GLN A 240 6.39 -21.63 2.41
N ASP A 241 5.90 -22.83 2.75
CA ASP A 241 5.81 -23.44 4.09
C ASP A 241 4.93 -22.66 5.08
N TYR A 242 3.96 -21.88 4.60
CA TYR A 242 2.90 -21.34 5.47
C TYR A 242 1.93 -22.46 5.86
N GLN A 243 1.60 -22.56 7.15
CA GLN A 243 0.59 -23.50 7.64
C GLN A 243 -0.83 -23.00 7.41
N ILE A 244 -1.17 -22.68 6.17
CA ILE A 244 -2.41 -21.99 5.84
C ILE A 244 -3.66 -22.83 6.16
N ASP A 245 -3.58 -24.17 6.12
CA ASP A 245 -4.69 -25.04 6.54
C ASP A 245 -5.00 -24.89 8.04
N ILE A 246 -3.97 -24.67 8.87
CA ILE A 246 -4.14 -24.36 10.29
C ILE A 246 -4.79 -22.99 10.44
N TRP A 247 -4.36 -22.01 9.64
CA TRP A 247 -4.95 -20.69 9.66
C TRP A 247 -6.43 -20.70 9.25
N LEU A 248 -6.78 -21.44 8.20
CA LEU A 248 -8.16 -21.65 7.75
C LEU A 248 -9.04 -22.28 8.83
N SER A 249 -8.47 -23.05 9.76
CA SER A 249 -9.18 -23.58 10.94
C SER A 249 -9.45 -22.54 12.04
N GLY A 250 -8.99 -21.30 11.86
CA GLY A 250 -9.21 -20.17 12.77
C GLY A 250 -8.04 -19.87 13.73
N ARG A 251 -6.90 -20.57 13.61
CA ARG A 251 -5.73 -20.36 14.48
C ARG A 251 -4.74 -19.37 13.84
N ALA A 252 -4.21 -18.44 14.63
CA ALA A 252 -3.21 -17.48 14.14
C ALA A 252 -1.85 -18.15 13.87
N LEU A 253 -1.15 -17.68 12.83
CA LEU A 253 0.22 -18.08 12.52
C LEU A 253 1.20 -17.11 13.15
N SER A 254 1.28 -17.09 14.48
CA SER A 254 2.01 -16.05 15.22
C SER A 254 3.52 -16.27 15.33
N TYR A 255 4.04 -17.43 14.92
CA TYR A 255 5.47 -17.71 14.98
C TYR A 255 6.12 -17.58 13.61
N ASN A 256 7.11 -16.68 13.52
CA ASN A 256 7.73 -16.25 12.25
C ASN A 256 6.69 -15.92 11.17
N ASP A 257 5.49 -15.52 11.58
CA ASP A 257 4.31 -15.26 10.75
C ASP A 257 3.81 -16.42 9.85
N LYS A 258 4.39 -17.63 9.98
CA LYS A 258 4.14 -18.79 9.11
C LYS A 258 3.57 -20.01 9.82
N TYR A 259 3.79 -20.12 11.13
CA TYR A 259 3.45 -21.32 11.90
C TYR A 259 2.57 -20.99 13.09
N ASP A 260 1.73 -21.94 13.48
CA ASP A 260 1.11 -21.91 14.79
C ASP A 260 2.10 -22.41 15.86
N VAL A 261 1.90 -21.93 17.09
CA VAL A 261 2.81 -22.21 18.22
C VAL A 261 2.94 -23.72 18.47
N ALA A 262 1.88 -24.50 18.26
CA ALA A 262 1.89 -25.95 18.51
C ALA A 262 2.74 -26.70 17.49
N SER A 263 2.61 -26.41 16.18
CA SER A 263 3.38 -27.11 15.14
C SER A 263 4.87 -26.84 15.23
N LEU A 264 5.28 -25.64 15.63
CA LEU A 264 6.69 -25.36 15.84
C LEU A 264 7.26 -26.12 17.04
N ALA A 265 6.50 -26.27 18.12
CA ALA A 265 6.93 -27.08 19.26
C ALA A 265 7.26 -28.53 18.83
N GLU A 266 6.57 -29.05 17.82
CA GLU A 266 6.84 -30.36 17.23
C GLU A 266 8.09 -30.35 16.35
N ARG A 267 8.30 -29.31 15.53
CA ARG A 267 9.46 -29.17 14.62
C ARG A 267 10.76 -28.74 15.29
N THR A 268 10.69 -28.16 16.50
CA THR A 268 11.86 -27.65 17.22
C THR A 268 12.64 -28.78 17.87
N THR A 269 13.93 -28.86 17.54
CA THR A 269 14.88 -29.81 18.15
C THR A 269 15.50 -29.29 19.44
N ASN A 270 15.40 -27.99 19.73
CA ASN A 270 15.89 -27.39 20.96
C ASN A 270 14.90 -27.64 22.14
N PRO A 271 15.31 -28.36 23.19
CA PRO A 271 14.41 -28.75 24.28
C PRO A 271 13.90 -27.59 25.14
N LEU A 272 14.68 -26.51 25.30
CA LEU A 272 14.28 -25.31 26.04
C LEU A 272 13.20 -24.53 25.27
N THR A 273 13.46 -24.28 23.99
CA THR A 273 12.51 -23.61 23.09
C THR A 273 11.21 -24.41 22.98
N LYS A 274 11.30 -25.74 22.87
CA LYS A 274 10.14 -26.63 22.84
C LYS A 274 9.28 -26.54 24.11
N ALA A 275 9.89 -26.49 25.29
CA ALA A 275 9.16 -26.38 26.56
C ALA A 275 8.37 -25.06 26.68
N VAL A 276 8.96 -23.94 26.22
CA VAL A 276 8.30 -22.61 26.21
C VAL A 276 7.10 -22.61 25.26
N LEU A 277 7.28 -23.07 24.03
CA LEU A 277 6.21 -23.11 23.01
C LEU A 277 5.04 -24.01 23.44
N LEU A 278 5.33 -25.16 24.07
CA LEU A 278 4.29 -26.04 24.61
C LEU A 278 3.48 -25.41 25.76
N ALA A 279 4.09 -24.52 26.54
CA ALA A 279 3.39 -23.77 27.58
C ALA A 279 2.47 -22.69 26.98
N GLU A 280 2.95 -21.98 25.95
CA GLU A 280 2.17 -20.97 25.22
C GLU A 280 0.99 -21.58 24.45
N ALA A 281 1.19 -22.73 23.79
CA ALA A 281 0.14 -23.44 23.07
C ALA A 281 -1.01 -23.92 23.97
N LYS A 282 -0.75 -24.14 25.28
CA LYS A 282 -1.78 -24.49 26.26
C LYS A 282 -2.63 -23.30 26.70
N ASN A 283 -2.09 -22.08 26.61
CA ASN A 283 -2.78 -20.85 27.01
C ASN A 283 -3.60 -20.22 25.87
N ASN A 284 -3.34 -20.60 24.61
CA ASN A 284 -4.04 -20.12 23.41
C ASN A 284 -5.17 -21.06 22.92
N LYS A 285 -5.64 -21.98 23.77
CA LYS A 285 -6.80 -22.86 23.50
C LYS A 285 -8.10 -22.28 24.04
#